data_AF-A0A454D0U8-F1
#
_entry.id   AF-A0A454D0U8-F1
#
_cell.length_a   1.000
_cell.length_b   1.000
_cell.length_c   1.000
_cell.angle_alpha   90.00
_cell.angle_beta   90.00
_cell.angle_gamma   90.00
#
_symmetry.space_group_name_H-M   'P 1'
#
loop_
_entity.id
_entity.type
_entity.pdbx_description
1 polymer ?
#
loop_
_entity_poly.entity_id
_entity_poly.type
_entity_poly.pdbx_seq_one_letter_code
_entity_poly.pdbx_strand_id
1 'polypeptide(L)'
;MLGEIEANEKVDLVFATTHMGHYQNGQSGSEAPGDVQLARSLKEGELDAIIGGHSQNPVCMEPGTNNYADFKPGDECTPDQQNGTYIMQAHEWGKYVGRADFEYYDGKLHLANYALIPVNLKAKDENGDYQFIQNQIKPDATVKALLLPYQQQGQDLLDEVISNTDGKLEGDRNVVRSQQTNLGHLLGKAYRTNKLVNADFGVMNSGGVRDSIQKGDVTYRDVLTVQPFGNFVTKATMTGEEVKAYLDVVATKSAGSGAYAQLDNITLSVNCD
;
A
#
# COMPACT_ATOMS: atom_id res chain seq x y z
N MET A 1 15.95 -7.69 -21.24
CA MET A 1 15.76 -8.70 -20.19
C MET A 1 15.21 -10.01 -20.71
N LEU A 2 13.93 -10.17 -21.11
CA LEU A 2 13.45 -11.47 -21.62
C LEU A 2 14.26 -11.99 -22.82
N GLY A 3 14.47 -11.14 -23.83
CA GLY A 3 15.34 -11.49 -24.96
C GLY A 3 16.82 -11.73 -24.59
N GLU A 4 17.29 -11.26 -23.42
CA GLU A 4 18.64 -11.59 -22.93
C GLU A 4 18.64 -12.95 -22.21
N ILE A 5 17.58 -13.28 -21.47
CA ILE A 5 17.42 -14.59 -20.84
C ILE A 5 17.33 -15.66 -21.94
N GLU A 6 16.47 -15.46 -22.94
CA GLU A 6 16.31 -16.40 -24.07
C GLU A 6 17.60 -16.57 -24.88
N ALA A 7 18.43 -15.53 -24.99
CA ALA A 7 19.67 -15.59 -25.75
C ALA A 7 20.80 -16.31 -25.01
N ASN A 8 20.78 -16.33 -23.67
CA ASN A 8 21.89 -16.82 -22.85
C ASN A 8 21.57 -18.09 -22.06
N GLU A 9 20.29 -18.37 -21.82
CA GLU A 9 19.83 -19.44 -20.94
C GLU A 9 18.69 -20.22 -21.59
N LYS A 10 18.52 -21.48 -21.18
CA LYS A 10 17.32 -22.25 -21.48
C LYS A 10 16.49 -22.34 -20.22
N VAL A 11 15.33 -21.68 -20.23
CA VAL A 11 14.40 -21.65 -19.09
C VAL A 11 13.08 -22.28 -19.47
N ASP A 12 12.52 -23.07 -18.54
CA ASP A 12 11.21 -23.71 -18.71
C ASP A 12 10.07 -22.81 -18.20
N LEU A 13 10.38 -21.89 -17.28
CA LEU A 13 9.46 -20.96 -16.63
C LEU A 13 10.12 -19.61 -16.37
N VAL A 14 9.36 -18.53 -16.47
CA VAL A 14 9.79 -17.16 -16.18
C VAL A 14 8.80 -16.50 -15.23
N PHE A 15 9.28 -16.15 -14.03
CA PHE A 15 8.52 -15.36 -13.05
C PHE A 15 9.15 -13.98 -12.88
N ALA A 16 8.31 -12.96 -12.79
CA ALA A 16 8.73 -11.60 -12.47
C ALA A 16 8.33 -11.25 -11.03
N THR A 17 9.31 -10.88 -10.21
CA THR A 17 9.05 -10.25 -8.91
C THR A 17 9.03 -8.74 -9.11
N THR A 18 7.87 -8.11 -8.98
CA THR A 18 7.68 -6.70 -9.32
C THR A 18 7.29 -5.86 -8.10
N HIS A 19 7.46 -4.55 -8.24
CA HIS A 19 6.96 -3.56 -7.28
C HIS A 19 6.28 -2.42 -8.06
N MET A 20 5.36 -2.76 -8.96
CA MET A 20 4.73 -1.83 -9.92
C MET A 20 3.28 -1.51 -9.57
N GLY A 21 2.59 -2.44 -8.91
CA GLY A 21 1.21 -2.30 -8.49
C GLY A 21 0.24 -2.99 -9.45
N HIS A 22 -0.70 -3.72 -8.87
CA HIS A 22 -1.86 -4.22 -9.59
C HIS A 22 -2.99 -3.17 -9.60
N TYR A 23 -3.35 -2.70 -10.80
CA TYR A 23 -4.45 -1.76 -11.04
C TYR A 23 -5.53 -2.44 -11.88
N GLN A 24 -6.78 -2.35 -11.41
CA GLN A 24 -7.92 -3.02 -12.03
C GLN A 24 -8.01 -2.71 -13.53
N ASN A 25 -8.06 -3.75 -14.37
CA ASN A 25 -8.07 -3.64 -15.82
C ASN A 25 -6.90 -2.81 -16.44
N GLY A 26 -5.80 -2.66 -15.71
CA GLY A 26 -4.64 -1.84 -16.13
C GLY A 26 -4.87 -0.34 -16.01
N GLN A 27 -5.88 0.10 -15.28
CA GLN A 27 -6.22 1.52 -15.10
C GLN A 27 -5.41 2.13 -13.95
N SER A 28 -4.14 2.49 -14.20
CA SER A 28 -3.24 3.05 -13.18
C SER A 28 -3.51 4.51 -12.79
N GLY A 29 -4.38 5.21 -13.53
CA GLY A 29 -4.68 6.62 -13.28
C GLY A 29 -3.44 7.50 -13.43
N SER A 30 -3.05 8.20 -12.36
CA SER A 30 -1.83 9.01 -12.33
C SER A 30 -0.56 8.25 -11.97
N GLU A 31 -0.68 6.98 -11.60
CA GLU A 31 0.47 6.12 -11.29
C GLU A 31 1.11 5.57 -12.56
N ALA A 32 2.38 5.16 -12.46
CA ALA A 32 3.07 4.48 -13.54
C ALA A 32 2.34 3.17 -13.95
N PRO A 33 2.53 2.69 -15.19
CA PRO A 33 1.93 1.44 -15.63
C PRO A 33 2.27 0.26 -14.72
N GLY A 34 1.25 -0.53 -14.38
CA GLY A 34 1.34 -1.62 -13.40
C GLY A 34 1.48 -3.02 -14.00
N ASP A 35 1.31 -4.02 -13.13
CA ASP A 35 1.50 -5.45 -13.45
C ASP A 35 0.60 -5.92 -14.61
N VAL A 36 -0.66 -5.48 -14.63
CA VAL A 36 -1.62 -5.81 -15.70
C VAL A 36 -1.15 -5.31 -17.07
N GLN A 37 -0.61 -4.10 -17.13
CA GLN A 37 -0.11 -3.54 -18.39
C GLN A 37 1.20 -4.20 -18.81
N LEU A 38 2.07 -4.57 -17.86
CA LEU A 38 3.27 -5.37 -18.14
C LEU A 38 2.88 -6.71 -18.80
N ALA A 39 2.01 -7.49 -18.16
CA ALA A 39 1.57 -8.79 -18.68
C ALA A 39 0.96 -8.69 -20.10
N ARG A 40 0.12 -7.67 -20.35
CA ARG A 40 -0.51 -7.42 -21.66
C ARG A 40 0.47 -6.92 -22.73
N SER A 41 1.63 -6.38 -22.34
CA SER A 41 2.64 -5.86 -23.28
C SER A 41 3.55 -6.94 -23.84
N LEU A 42 3.57 -8.13 -23.22
CA LEU A 42 4.37 -9.28 -23.62
C LEU A 42 3.57 -10.18 -24.55
N LYS A 43 4.22 -11.13 -25.23
CA LYS A 43 3.49 -12.19 -25.94
C LYS A 43 3.04 -13.25 -24.94
N GLU A 44 1.90 -13.87 -25.21
CA GLU A 44 1.41 -15.00 -24.42
C GLU A 44 2.49 -16.08 -24.30
N GLY A 45 2.78 -16.50 -23.07
CA GLY A 45 3.83 -17.50 -22.77
C GLY A 45 5.25 -16.94 -22.58
N GLU A 46 5.52 -15.65 -22.82
CA GLU A 46 6.83 -15.04 -22.49
C GLU A 46 7.02 -14.80 -20.98
N LEU A 47 5.92 -14.79 -20.21
CA LEU A 47 5.94 -14.62 -18.77
C LEU A 47 4.83 -15.45 -18.12
N ASP A 48 5.20 -16.34 -17.19
CA ASP A 48 4.24 -17.26 -16.57
C ASP A 48 3.52 -16.64 -15.37
N ALA A 49 4.27 -15.89 -14.54
CA ALA A 49 3.70 -15.27 -13.35
C ALA A 49 4.38 -13.96 -12.95
N ILE A 50 3.60 -13.06 -12.36
CA ILE A 50 4.04 -11.85 -11.68
C ILE A 50 3.72 -11.98 -10.19
N ILE A 51 4.76 -11.90 -9.36
CA ILE A 51 4.66 -11.78 -7.91
C ILE A 51 4.84 -10.30 -7.56
N GLY A 52 3.71 -9.60 -7.43
CA GLY A 52 3.64 -8.15 -7.36
C GLY A 52 3.75 -7.55 -5.96
N GLY A 53 3.69 -6.22 -5.92
CA GLY A 53 3.75 -5.38 -4.73
C GLY A 53 3.35 -3.95 -5.07
N HIS A 54 3.70 -2.99 -4.22
CA HIS A 54 3.41 -1.55 -4.38
C HIS A 54 1.97 -1.10 -4.14
N SER A 55 0.98 -1.67 -4.84
CA SER A 55 -0.42 -1.22 -4.68
C SER A 55 -1.02 -1.59 -3.32
N GLN A 56 -0.39 -2.54 -2.61
CA GLN A 56 -0.77 -3.02 -1.28
C GLN A 56 -2.24 -3.46 -1.22
N ASN A 57 -2.62 -4.30 -2.19
CA ASN A 57 -3.93 -4.95 -2.31
C ASN A 57 -3.75 -6.48 -2.20
N PRO A 58 -4.68 -7.21 -1.59
CA PRO A 58 -4.83 -8.63 -1.89
C PRO A 58 -5.36 -8.76 -3.32
N VAL A 59 -4.59 -9.37 -4.22
CA VAL A 59 -5.09 -9.63 -5.60
C VAL A 59 -5.94 -10.90 -5.55
N CYS A 60 -7.21 -10.70 -5.23
CA CYS A 60 -8.27 -11.70 -5.25
C CYS A 60 -9.41 -11.18 -6.13
N MET A 61 -9.68 -11.88 -7.22
CA MET A 61 -10.56 -11.47 -8.30
C MET A 61 -11.85 -12.28 -8.30
N GLU A 62 -12.94 -11.66 -8.75
CA GLU A 62 -14.17 -12.38 -9.08
C GLU A 62 -13.92 -13.28 -10.30
N PRO A 63 -14.15 -14.61 -10.22
CA PRO A 63 -13.81 -15.55 -11.27
C PRO A 63 -14.36 -15.16 -12.65
N GLY A 64 -13.49 -15.17 -13.66
CA GLY A 64 -13.85 -14.82 -15.05
C GLY A 64 -14.07 -13.32 -15.30
N THR A 65 -13.71 -12.45 -14.36
CA THR A 65 -13.80 -10.99 -14.51
C THR A 65 -12.46 -10.32 -14.21
N ASN A 66 -12.36 -9.03 -14.54
CA ASN A 66 -11.23 -8.18 -14.13
C ASN A 66 -11.57 -7.35 -12.87
N ASN A 67 -12.52 -7.79 -12.05
CA ASN A 67 -12.96 -7.08 -10.85
C ASN A 67 -12.40 -7.73 -9.59
N TYR A 68 -12.01 -6.90 -8.62
CA TYR A 68 -11.69 -7.40 -7.28
C TYR A 68 -12.93 -8.00 -6.64
N ALA A 69 -12.75 -9.13 -5.96
CA ALA A 69 -13.75 -9.69 -5.07
C ALA A 69 -13.84 -8.86 -3.78
N ASP A 70 -14.98 -8.94 -3.07
CA ASP A 70 -15.11 -8.46 -1.68
C ASP A 70 -14.41 -9.42 -0.71
N PHE A 71 -13.11 -9.61 -0.93
CA PHE A 71 -12.29 -10.61 -0.23
C PHE A 71 -12.16 -10.27 1.25
N LYS A 72 -12.47 -11.25 2.10
CA LYS A 72 -12.25 -11.19 3.54
C LYS A 72 -11.14 -12.17 3.94
N PRO A 73 -10.39 -11.85 5.01
CA PRO A 73 -9.38 -12.76 5.53
C PRO A 73 -9.94 -14.17 5.77
N GLY A 74 -9.38 -15.17 5.08
CA GLY A 74 -9.81 -16.58 5.16
C GLY A 74 -10.72 -17.05 4.03
N ASP A 75 -11.18 -16.15 3.17
CA ASP A 75 -11.92 -16.51 1.96
C ASP A 75 -11.01 -17.19 0.93
N GLU A 76 -11.62 -17.89 -0.02
CA GLU A 76 -10.94 -18.35 -1.24
C GLU A 76 -10.48 -17.13 -2.07
N CYS A 77 -9.31 -17.25 -2.69
CA CYS A 77 -8.72 -16.17 -3.47
C CYS A 77 -8.36 -16.67 -4.87
N THR A 78 -8.92 -16.03 -5.89
CA THR A 78 -8.51 -16.28 -7.28
C THR A 78 -7.55 -15.18 -7.70
N PRO A 79 -6.31 -15.47 -8.11
CA PRO A 79 -5.38 -14.45 -8.60
C PRO A 79 -5.85 -13.90 -9.95
N ASP A 80 -5.34 -12.73 -10.36
CA ASP A 80 -5.62 -12.23 -11.70
C ASP A 80 -4.84 -13.04 -12.76
N GLN A 81 -5.34 -13.09 -13.98
CA GLN A 81 -4.63 -13.68 -15.11
C GLN A 81 -4.83 -12.81 -16.35
N GLN A 82 -3.72 -12.32 -16.91
CA GLN A 82 -3.71 -11.42 -18.05
C GLN A 82 -2.76 -11.96 -19.11
N ASN A 83 -3.26 -12.18 -20.32
CA ASN A 83 -2.44 -12.64 -21.45
C ASN A 83 -1.65 -13.94 -21.13
N GLY A 84 -2.28 -14.88 -20.42
CA GLY A 84 -1.66 -16.13 -19.97
C GLY A 84 -0.83 -16.03 -18.69
N THR A 85 -0.41 -14.83 -18.28
CA THR A 85 0.40 -14.59 -17.07
C THR A 85 -0.46 -14.49 -15.81
N TYR A 86 -0.17 -15.26 -14.78
CA TYR A 86 -0.80 -15.10 -13.45
C TYR A 86 -0.24 -13.86 -12.74
N ILE A 87 -1.08 -13.09 -12.04
CA ILE A 87 -0.67 -11.92 -11.27
C ILE A 87 -1.17 -12.04 -9.83
N MET A 88 -0.24 -11.98 -8.88
CA MET A 88 -0.49 -12.26 -7.48
C MET A 88 0.08 -11.16 -6.60
N GLN A 89 -0.61 -10.85 -5.49
CA GLN A 89 -0.09 -9.93 -4.48
C GLN A 89 -0.70 -10.25 -3.11
N ALA A 90 0.16 -10.38 -2.09
CA ALA A 90 -0.21 -10.77 -0.73
C ALA A 90 -0.44 -9.57 0.21
N HIS A 91 -1.11 -8.53 -0.31
CA HIS A 91 -1.45 -7.34 0.46
C HIS A 91 -0.22 -6.59 1.03
N GLU A 92 -0.03 -6.56 2.35
CA GLU A 92 1.01 -5.77 3.02
C GLU A 92 1.37 -6.33 4.42
N TRP A 93 2.48 -5.86 4.98
CA TRP A 93 2.90 -6.02 6.39
C TRP A 93 3.05 -7.46 6.88
N GLY A 94 3.17 -8.43 5.97
CA GLY A 94 3.13 -9.83 6.33
C GLY A 94 1.78 -10.29 6.89
N LYS A 95 0.69 -9.55 6.60
CA LYS A 95 -0.68 -9.94 6.96
C LYS A 95 -1.06 -11.29 6.34
N TYR A 96 -0.50 -11.60 5.18
CA TYR A 96 -0.68 -12.87 4.49
C TYR A 96 0.65 -13.40 3.97
N VAL A 97 0.73 -14.71 3.84
CA VAL A 97 1.67 -15.39 2.94
C VAL A 97 0.87 -15.87 1.74
N GLY A 98 1.16 -15.34 0.55
CA GLY A 98 0.59 -15.87 -0.69
C GLY A 98 1.24 -17.20 -1.05
N ARG A 99 0.43 -18.22 -1.29
CA ARG A 99 0.88 -19.56 -1.69
C ARG A 99 0.20 -19.95 -2.99
N ALA A 100 1.00 -20.15 -4.03
CA ALA A 100 0.57 -20.72 -5.30
C ALA A 100 1.17 -22.10 -5.46
N ASP A 101 0.32 -23.12 -5.57
CA ASP A 101 0.73 -24.47 -5.89
C ASP A 101 0.51 -24.68 -7.41
N PHE A 102 1.58 -24.95 -8.15
CA PHE A 102 1.55 -25.10 -9.60
C PHE A 102 1.89 -26.53 -10.03
N GLU A 103 1.29 -26.95 -11.14
CA GLU A 103 1.68 -28.12 -11.92
C GLU A 103 2.25 -27.67 -13.26
N TYR A 104 3.35 -28.28 -13.70
CA TYR A 104 3.99 -27.96 -14.97
C TYR A 104 4.01 -29.19 -15.88
N TYR A 105 3.30 -29.11 -16.99
CA TYR A 105 3.23 -30.16 -18.00
C TYR A 105 2.88 -29.56 -19.37
N ASP A 106 3.21 -30.27 -20.45
CA ASP A 106 2.98 -29.83 -21.84
C ASP A 106 3.54 -28.43 -22.16
N GLY A 107 4.63 -28.04 -21.48
CA GLY A 107 5.27 -26.73 -21.64
C GLY A 107 4.45 -25.56 -21.10
N LYS A 108 3.46 -25.81 -20.21
CA LYS A 108 2.57 -24.81 -19.65
C LYS A 108 2.47 -24.92 -18.13
N LEU A 109 2.33 -23.77 -17.49
CA LEU A 109 2.11 -23.65 -16.06
C LEU A 109 0.60 -23.66 -15.74
N HIS A 110 0.18 -24.59 -14.90
CA HIS A 110 -1.20 -24.73 -14.45
C HIS A 110 -1.29 -24.44 -12.95
N LEU A 111 -2.13 -23.49 -12.57
CA LEU A 111 -2.37 -23.19 -11.16
C LEU A 111 -3.33 -24.23 -10.57
N ALA A 112 -2.82 -25.09 -9.69
CA ALA A 112 -3.62 -26.11 -9.01
C ALA A 112 -4.37 -25.51 -7.81
N ASN A 113 -3.72 -24.60 -7.08
CA ASN A 113 -4.31 -23.94 -5.93
C ASN A 113 -3.65 -22.58 -5.66
N TYR A 114 -4.42 -21.61 -5.17
CA TYR A 114 -3.89 -20.35 -4.65
C TYR A 114 -4.60 -19.95 -3.37
N ALA A 115 -3.84 -19.53 -2.38
CA ALA A 115 -4.38 -19.04 -1.12
C ALA A 115 -3.57 -17.87 -0.57
N LEU A 116 -4.27 -16.90 0.03
CA LEU A 116 -3.66 -15.91 0.92
C LEU A 116 -3.79 -16.41 2.34
N ILE A 117 -2.74 -17.06 2.86
CA ILE A 117 -2.72 -17.64 4.20
C ILE A 117 -2.58 -16.51 5.23
N PRO A 118 -3.61 -16.24 6.06
CA PRO A 118 -3.54 -15.16 7.04
C PRO A 118 -2.46 -15.43 8.09
N VAL A 119 -1.76 -14.40 8.54
CA VAL A 119 -0.77 -14.51 9.61
C VAL A 119 -1.34 -13.90 10.88
N ASN A 120 -2.01 -14.72 11.69
CA ASN A 120 -2.58 -14.34 12.99
C ASN A 120 -3.51 -13.10 12.94
N LEU A 121 -4.19 -12.88 11.81
CA LEU A 121 -5.17 -11.81 11.68
C LEU A 121 -6.36 -12.02 12.63
N LYS A 122 -6.93 -10.92 13.09
CA LYS A 122 -8.08 -10.91 13.99
C LYS A 122 -9.24 -10.12 13.39
N ALA A 123 -10.45 -10.57 13.67
CA ALA A 123 -11.69 -9.87 13.36
C ALA A 123 -12.53 -9.73 14.62
N LYS A 124 -13.46 -8.76 14.63
CA LYS A 124 -14.41 -8.61 15.72
C LYS A 124 -15.48 -9.70 15.62
N ASP A 125 -15.79 -10.35 16.74
CA ASP A 125 -16.94 -11.23 16.87
C ASP A 125 -18.25 -10.44 17.06
N GLU A 126 -19.36 -11.14 17.27
CA GLU A 126 -20.69 -10.55 17.49
C GLU A 126 -20.74 -9.63 18.73
N ASN A 127 -19.84 -9.82 19.70
CA ASN A 127 -19.74 -9.00 20.90
C ASN A 127 -18.79 -7.80 20.72
N GLY A 128 -18.10 -7.71 19.58
CA GLY A 128 -17.13 -6.67 19.27
C GLY A 128 -15.69 -6.99 19.71
N ASP A 129 -15.43 -8.21 20.20
CA ASP A 129 -14.13 -8.64 20.69
C ASP A 129 -13.27 -9.20 19.56
N TYR A 130 -11.97 -8.87 19.56
CA TYR A 130 -11.04 -9.34 18.54
C TYR A 130 -10.64 -10.80 18.75
N GLN A 131 -11.11 -11.68 17.88
CA GLN A 131 -10.75 -13.10 17.83
C GLN A 131 -9.86 -13.40 16.63
N PHE A 132 -8.96 -14.38 16.76
CA PHE A 132 -8.22 -14.88 15.61
C PHE A 132 -9.21 -15.49 14.61
N ILE A 133 -9.04 -15.15 13.33
CA ILE A 133 -9.91 -15.67 12.26
C ILE A 133 -9.66 -17.15 11.94
N GLN A 134 -8.54 -17.69 12.43
CA GLN A 134 -8.12 -19.08 12.27
C GLN A 134 -7.28 -19.51 13.47
N ASN A 135 -6.85 -20.77 13.49
CA ASN A 135 -5.95 -21.27 14.51
C ASN A 135 -4.68 -20.42 14.59
N GLN A 136 -4.30 -20.04 15.82
CA GLN A 136 -3.13 -19.21 16.04
C GLN A 136 -1.87 -19.94 15.57
N ILE A 137 -1.12 -19.28 14.68
CA ILE A 137 0.22 -19.68 14.27
C ILE A 137 1.17 -19.33 15.41
N LYS A 138 1.73 -20.34 16.06
CA LYS A 138 2.70 -20.15 17.14
C LYS A 138 3.96 -19.47 16.58
N PRO A 139 4.43 -18.35 17.18
CA PRO A 139 5.68 -17.73 16.78
C PRO A 139 6.85 -18.70 16.91
N ASP A 140 7.71 -18.76 15.89
CA ASP A 140 8.94 -19.55 15.93
C ASP A 140 9.87 -19.03 17.04
N ALA A 141 10.39 -19.95 17.87
CA ALA A 141 11.19 -19.57 19.03
C ALA A 141 12.55 -19.00 18.64
N THR A 142 13.15 -19.49 17.55
CA THR A 142 14.46 -19.04 17.05
C THR A 142 14.34 -17.63 16.47
N VAL A 143 13.36 -17.40 15.60
CA VAL A 143 13.10 -16.08 15.02
C VAL A 143 12.73 -15.07 16.10
N LYS A 144 11.88 -15.47 17.07
CA LYS A 144 11.54 -14.59 18.20
C LYS A 144 12.77 -14.19 19.01
N ALA A 145 13.64 -15.15 19.35
CA ALA A 145 14.86 -14.88 20.09
C ALA A 145 15.83 -13.96 19.31
N LEU A 146 15.90 -14.12 17.99
CA LEU A 146 16.70 -13.26 17.11
C LEU A 146 16.18 -11.82 17.07
N LEU A 147 14.85 -11.63 17.00
CA LEU A 147 14.24 -10.30 16.87
C LEU A 147 14.11 -9.55 18.21
N LEU A 148 14.06 -10.28 19.33
CA LEU A 148 13.79 -9.69 20.65
C LEU A 148 14.77 -8.58 21.07
N PRO A 149 16.10 -8.69 20.86
CA PRO A 149 17.02 -7.61 21.19
C PRO A 149 16.74 -6.31 20.41
N TYR A 150 16.40 -6.42 19.11
CA TYR A 150 16.07 -5.26 18.28
C TYR A 150 14.77 -4.60 18.73
N GLN A 151 13.75 -5.41 19.06
CA GLN A 151 12.50 -4.91 19.64
C GLN A 151 12.77 -4.14 20.94
N GLN A 152 13.56 -4.73 21.86
CA GLN A 152 13.83 -4.10 23.15
C GLN A 152 14.62 -2.79 23.01
N GLN A 153 15.63 -2.77 22.12
CA GLN A 153 16.41 -1.56 21.85
C GLN A 153 15.56 -0.44 21.26
N GLY A 154 14.61 -0.76 20.37
CA GLY A 154 13.70 0.22 19.82
C GLY A 154 12.66 0.70 20.84
N GLN A 155 12.18 -0.18 21.71
CA GLN A 155 11.00 0.08 22.52
C GLN A 155 11.16 1.21 23.53
N ASP A 156 12.30 1.31 24.20
CA ASP A 156 12.53 2.32 25.24
C ASP A 156 12.49 3.76 24.68
N LEU A 157 12.85 3.95 23.41
CA LEU A 157 12.80 5.26 22.72
C LEU A 157 11.43 5.53 22.08
N LEU A 158 10.71 4.47 21.71
CA LEU A 158 9.45 4.57 20.96
C LEU A 158 8.25 4.83 21.88
N ASP A 159 8.29 4.33 23.12
CA ASP A 159 7.15 4.41 24.05
C ASP A 159 7.16 5.69 24.91
N GLU A 160 8.05 6.65 24.62
CA GLU A 160 8.04 7.97 25.26
C GLU A 160 6.78 8.74 24.87
N VAL A 161 5.98 9.15 25.85
CA VAL A 161 4.83 10.04 25.66
C VAL A 161 5.34 11.45 25.40
N ILE A 162 5.06 11.97 24.21
CA ILE A 162 5.53 13.29 23.77
C ILE A 162 4.42 14.35 23.75
N SER A 163 3.16 13.93 23.74
CA SER A 163 1.98 14.81 23.73
C SER A 163 0.72 14.04 24.11
N ASN A 164 -0.43 14.68 24.04
CA ASN A 164 -1.75 14.05 24.08
C ASN A 164 -2.71 14.70 23.07
N THR A 165 -3.85 14.05 22.80
CA THR A 165 -4.95 14.57 21.99
C THR A 165 -6.31 14.18 22.59
N ASP A 166 -7.33 15.03 22.43
CA ASP A 166 -8.68 14.86 22.98
C ASP A 166 -9.65 14.10 22.04
N GLY A 167 -9.20 13.74 20.84
CA GLY A 167 -9.94 12.99 19.83
C GLY A 167 -9.04 12.16 18.91
N LYS A 168 -9.63 11.33 18.05
CA LYS A 168 -8.90 10.57 17.03
C LYS A 168 -8.34 11.52 15.96
N LEU A 169 -7.05 11.41 15.65
CA LEU A 169 -6.46 11.98 14.46
C LEU A 169 -6.58 10.95 13.33
N GLU A 170 -7.44 11.23 12.36
CA GLU A 170 -7.89 10.31 11.33
C GLU A 170 -6.87 10.14 10.21
N GLY A 171 -6.26 8.97 10.13
CA GLY A 171 -5.32 8.58 9.08
C GLY A 171 -5.67 7.25 8.41
N ASP A 172 -6.88 6.72 8.63
CA ASP A 172 -7.31 5.47 8.02
C ASP A 172 -7.29 5.60 6.49
N ARG A 173 -6.72 4.59 5.83
CA ARG A 173 -6.45 4.59 4.38
C ARG A 173 -7.67 4.93 3.52
N ASN A 174 -8.84 4.42 3.88
CA ASN A 174 -10.10 4.63 3.16
C ASN A 174 -10.67 6.04 3.34
N VAL A 175 -10.28 6.77 4.38
CA VAL A 175 -10.69 8.15 4.64
C VAL A 175 -9.67 9.13 4.06
N VAL A 176 -8.40 9.02 4.47
CA VAL A 176 -7.36 10.01 4.13
C VAL A 176 -7.13 10.11 2.62
N ARG A 177 -7.33 9.04 1.86
CA ARG A 177 -7.18 9.06 0.39
C ARG A 177 -8.38 9.65 -0.35
N SER A 178 -9.48 9.96 0.33
CA SER A 178 -10.74 10.36 -0.30
C SER A 178 -11.24 11.72 0.16
N GLN A 179 -10.76 12.23 1.29
CA GLN A 179 -11.18 13.50 1.86
C GLN A 179 -10.09 14.13 2.73
N GLN A 180 -10.23 15.43 3.01
CA GLN A 180 -9.39 16.12 3.99
C GLN A 180 -9.63 15.56 5.39
N THR A 181 -8.56 15.39 6.17
CA THR A 181 -8.60 14.85 7.54
C THR A 181 -7.95 15.81 8.52
N ASN A 182 -8.31 15.69 9.80
CA ASN A 182 -7.66 16.45 10.86
C ASN A 182 -6.17 16.09 11.02
N LEU A 183 -5.77 14.83 10.80
CA LEU A 183 -4.37 14.42 10.81
C LEU A 183 -3.61 14.97 9.60
N GLY A 184 -4.19 14.92 8.39
CA GLY A 184 -3.60 15.52 7.20
C GLY A 184 -3.34 17.03 7.37
N HIS A 185 -4.32 17.75 7.94
CA HIS A 185 -4.16 19.16 8.27
C HIS A 185 -3.10 19.40 9.36
N LEU A 186 -3.05 18.56 10.42
CA LEU A 186 -2.02 18.64 11.46
C LEU A 186 -0.61 18.48 10.88
N LEU A 187 -0.40 17.48 10.02
CA LEU A 187 0.88 17.22 9.36
C LEU A 187 1.25 18.38 8.43
N GLY A 188 0.32 18.84 7.58
CA GLY A 188 0.53 19.99 6.71
C GLY A 188 0.94 21.24 7.50
N LYS A 189 0.25 21.52 8.62
CA LYS A 189 0.59 22.61 9.53
C LYS A 189 1.97 22.43 10.17
N ALA A 190 2.30 21.23 10.64
CA ALA A 190 3.58 20.94 11.27
C ALA A 190 4.74 21.15 10.28
N TYR A 191 4.59 20.71 9.03
CA TYR A 191 5.57 20.90 7.97
C TYR A 191 5.72 22.37 7.60
N ARG A 192 4.60 23.04 7.35
CA ARG A 192 4.56 24.46 6.97
C ARG A 192 5.20 25.36 8.03
N THR A 193 4.88 25.13 9.31
CA THR A 193 5.33 25.95 10.44
C THR A 193 6.68 25.52 11.03
N ASN A 194 7.30 24.46 10.49
CA ASN A 194 8.66 24.08 10.86
C ASN A 194 9.62 25.25 10.59
N LYS A 195 10.49 25.57 11.56
CA LYS A 195 11.38 26.74 11.50
C LYS A 195 12.31 26.77 10.28
N LEU A 196 12.72 25.61 9.77
CA LEU A 196 13.60 25.50 8.59
C LEU A 196 12.82 25.69 7.28
N VAL A 197 11.51 25.42 7.31
CA VAL A 197 10.62 25.51 6.16
C VAL A 197 9.97 26.89 6.15
N ASN A 198 9.11 27.19 7.12
CA ASN A 198 8.33 28.42 7.25
C ASN A 198 7.70 28.84 5.91
N ALA A 199 6.72 28.06 5.46
CA ALA A 199 6.04 28.25 4.17
C ALA A 199 4.65 28.89 4.33
N ASP A 200 4.10 29.38 3.21
CA ASP A 200 2.78 30.02 3.18
C ASP A 200 1.64 29.00 3.22
N PHE A 201 1.79 27.84 2.58
CA PHE A 201 0.83 26.73 2.60
C PHE A 201 1.56 25.38 2.56
N GLY A 202 0.84 24.30 2.89
CA GLY A 202 1.35 22.93 2.89
C GLY A 202 0.53 22.02 1.99
N VAL A 203 1.21 21.12 1.27
CA VAL A 203 0.60 20.05 0.47
C VAL A 203 1.34 18.75 0.77
N MET A 204 0.60 17.68 1.03
CA MET A 204 1.17 16.33 1.11
C MET A 204 0.23 15.32 0.47
N ASN A 205 0.77 14.26 -0.13
CA ASN A 205 -0.07 13.19 -0.65
C ASN A 205 -0.54 12.27 0.49
N SER A 206 -1.75 11.74 0.36
CA SER A 206 -2.41 10.95 1.40
C SER A 206 -1.79 9.55 1.57
N GLY A 207 -1.09 9.06 0.55
CA GLY A 207 -0.27 7.86 0.65
C GLY A 207 0.88 7.99 1.65
N GLY A 208 1.25 9.22 2.03
CA GLY A 208 2.21 9.48 3.09
C GLY A 208 1.64 9.34 4.51
N VAL A 209 0.32 9.35 4.71
CA VAL A 209 -0.33 9.16 6.02
C VAL A 209 -0.65 7.68 6.20
N ARG A 210 -0.04 7.04 7.20
CA ARG A 210 0.00 5.57 7.26
C ARG A 210 -0.81 4.92 8.37
N ASP A 211 -1.22 5.69 9.36
CA ASP A 211 -2.09 5.23 10.45
C ASP A 211 -2.83 6.41 11.07
N SER A 212 -3.78 6.10 11.93
CA SER A 212 -4.47 7.04 12.82
C SER A 212 -3.74 7.16 14.17
N ILE A 213 -3.94 8.27 14.87
CA ILE A 213 -3.56 8.40 16.29
C ILE A 213 -4.84 8.44 17.11
N GLN A 214 -4.94 7.57 18.12
CA GLN A 214 -6.13 7.49 18.96
C GLN A 214 -6.17 8.64 19.98
N LYS A 215 -7.36 8.88 20.53
CA LYS A 215 -7.53 9.81 21.66
C LYS A 215 -6.67 9.35 22.84
N GLY A 216 -6.02 10.31 23.52
CA GLY A 216 -5.22 10.07 24.71
C GLY A 216 -3.76 10.47 24.51
N ASP A 217 -2.86 9.76 25.19
CA ASP A 217 -1.43 9.99 25.09
C ASP A 217 -0.93 9.67 23.68
N VAL A 218 0.00 10.49 23.20
CA VAL A 218 0.66 10.34 21.90
C VAL A 218 2.12 10.06 22.16
N THR A 219 2.57 8.89 21.74
CA THR A 219 3.95 8.42 21.87
C THR A 219 4.76 8.73 20.62
N TYR A 220 6.09 8.62 20.72
CA TYR A 220 6.94 8.74 19.54
C TYR A 220 6.69 7.62 18.52
N ARG A 221 6.32 6.41 19.00
CA ARG A 221 5.82 5.31 18.17
C ARG A 221 4.64 5.71 17.32
N ASP A 222 3.66 6.42 17.89
CA ASP A 222 2.47 6.84 17.14
C ASP A 222 2.86 7.74 15.97
N VAL A 223 3.75 8.71 16.20
CA VAL A 223 4.26 9.61 15.15
C VAL A 223 5.01 8.86 14.06
N LEU A 224 5.91 7.95 14.42
CA LEU A 224 6.66 7.14 13.46
C LEU A 224 5.79 6.14 12.71
N THR A 225 4.72 5.64 13.33
CA THR A 225 3.73 4.78 12.68
C THR A 225 2.94 5.56 11.62
N VAL A 226 2.60 6.83 11.90
CA VAL A 226 1.95 7.72 10.93
C VAL A 226 2.87 8.14 9.78
N GLN A 227 4.16 8.42 10.04
CA GLN A 227 5.17 8.86 9.05
C GLN A 227 6.40 7.91 8.96
N PRO A 228 6.24 6.66 8.50
CA PRO A 228 7.26 5.62 8.62
C PRO A 228 8.35 5.65 7.53
N PHE A 229 8.21 6.47 6.50
CA PHE A 229 9.06 6.40 5.31
C PHE A 229 10.34 7.24 5.38
N GLY A 230 10.56 7.99 6.46
CA GLY A 230 11.72 8.88 6.57
C GLY A 230 11.77 9.95 5.48
N ASN A 231 10.61 10.39 4.99
CA ASN A 231 10.52 11.45 3.98
C ASN A 231 11.10 12.77 4.53
N PHE A 232 11.73 13.55 3.65
CA PHE A 232 12.20 14.88 3.98
C PHE A 232 11.09 15.92 3.78
N VAL A 233 10.98 16.85 4.72
CA VAL A 233 10.16 18.04 4.53
C VAL A 233 10.95 19.04 3.69
N THR A 234 10.38 19.46 2.55
CA THR A 234 11.03 20.36 1.59
C THR A 234 10.21 21.63 1.39
N LYS A 235 10.88 22.70 0.93
CA LYS A 235 10.24 23.96 0.54
C LYS A 235 10.61 24.27 -0.91
N ALA A 236 9.60 24.65 -1.69
CA ALA A 236 9.78 25.28 -3.00
C ALA A 236 9.25 26.72 -2.93
N THR A 237 10.04 27.68 -3.42
CA THR A 237 9.58 29.05 -3.60
C THR A 237 9.15 29.21 -5.05
N MET A 238 7.92 29.70 -5.25
CA MET A 238 7.26 29.77 -6.55
C MET A 238 6.58 31.13 -6.71
N THR A 239 6.49 31.60 -7.93
CA THR A 239 5.62 32.73 -8.30
C THR A 239 4.15 32.33 -8.20
N GLY A 240 3.23 33.31 -8.12
CA GLY A 240 1.80 33.01 -8.07
C GLY A 240 1.29 32.24 -9.29
N GLU A 241 1.87 32.46 -10.46
CA GLU A 241 1.56 31.72 -11.70
C GLU A 241 1.98 30.25 -11.58
N GLU A 242 3.20 29.99 -11.11
CA GLU A 242 3.69 28.63 -10.89
C GLU A 242 2.87 27.91 -9.80
N VAL A 243 2.50 28.60 -8.72
CA VAL A 243 1.61 28.05 -7.68
C VAL A 243 0.28 27.64 -8.29
N LYS A 244 -0.34 28.49 -9.10
CA LYS A 244 -1.60 28.15 -9.77
C LYS A 244 -1.43 26.92 -10.67
N ALA A 245 -0.41 26.88 -11.53
CA ALA A 245 -0.16 25.74 -12.41
C ALA A 245 0.09 24.43 -11.64
N TYR A 246 0.82 24.50 -10.52
CA TYR A 246 1.04 23.35 -9.64
C TYR A 246 -0.26 22.85 -9.02
N LEU A 247 -1.07 23.77 -8.50
CA LEU A 247 -2.35 23.45 -7.88
C LEU A 247 -3.39 22.92 -8.87
N ASP A 248 -3.38 23.42 -10.11
CA ASP A 248 -4.21 22.89 -11.21
C ASP A 248 -3.90 21.40 -11.43
N VAL A 249 -2.64 20.97 -11.33
CA VAL A 249 -2.25 19.54 -11.42
C VAL A 249 -2.61 18.78 -10.15
N VAL A 250 -2.35 19.33 -8.97
CA VAL A 250 -2.69 18.70 -7.68
C VAL A 250 -4.19 18.41 -7.59
N ALA A 251 -5.03 19.33 -8.08
CA ALA A 251 -6.48 19.20 -8.11
C ALA A 251 -6.97 18.01 -8.97
N THR A 252 -6.17 17.53 -9.92
CA THR A 252 -6.54 16.37 -10.77
C THR A 252 -6.33 15.01 -10.09
N LYS A 253 -5.70 14.96 -8.91
CA LYS A 253 -5.42 13.69 -8.24
C LYS A 253 -6.69 13.07 -7.66
N SER A 254 -7.01 11.87 -8.12
CA SER A 254 -8.29 11.21 -7.85
C SER A 254 -8.46 10.82 -6.38
N ALA A 255 -9.68 10.99 -5.86
CA ALA A 255 -10.10 10.40 -4.59
C ALA A 255 -9.94 8.87 -4.60
N GLY A 256 -9.60 8.29 -3.46
CA GLY A 256 -9.25 6.88 -3.29
C GLY A 256 -7.77 6.56 -3.62
N SER A 257 -7.05 7.43 -4.32
CA SER A 257 -5.64 7.23 -4.66
C SER A 257 -4.69 7.68 -3.53
N GLY A 258 -3.49 7.10 -3.48
CA GLY A 258 -2.42 7.60 -2.61
C GLY A 258 -1.94 9.02 -2.98
N ALA A 259 -2.25 9.47 -4.20
CA ALA A 259 -1.91 10.78 -4.71
C ALA A 259 -2.88 11.90 -4.27
N TYR A 260 -4.06 11.56 -3.71
CA TYR A 260 -5.00 12.56 -3.18
C TYR A 260 -4.28 13.49 -2.19
N ALA A 261 -4.42 14.79 -2.36
CA ALA A 261 -3.64 15.78 -1.61
C ALA A 261 -4.35 16.22 -0.32
N GLN A 262 -3.66 16.12 0.82
CA GLN A 262 -4.01 16.83 2.05
C GLN A 262 -3.39 18.23 2.01
N LEU A 263 -4.17 19.22 2.44
CA LEU A 263 -3.88 20.64 2.28
C LEU A 263 -3.88 21.35 3.64
N ASP A 264 -2.97 22.29 3.84
CA ASP A 264 -2.96 23.20 4.99
C ASP A 264 -2.78 24.65 4.53
N ASN A 265 -3.55 25.55 5.15
CA ASN A 265 -3.52 27.00 4.90
C ASN A 265 -3.78 27.41 3.43
N ILE A 266 -4.55 26.61 2.69
CA ILE A 266 -5.03 26.92 1.35
C ILE A 266 -6.43 26.37 1.13
N THR A 267 -7.22 27.01 0.26
CA THR A 267 -8.53 26.52 -0.17
C THR A 267 -8.50 26.36 -1.69
N LEU A 268 -8.92 25.19 -2.18
CA LEU A 268 -9.14 24.95 -3.59
C LEU A 268 -10.64 24.75 -3.85
N SER A 269 -11.13 25.37 -4.90
CA SER A 269 -12.45 25.10 -5.46
C SER A 269 -12.23 24.63 -6.89
N VAL A 270 -12.51 23.35 -7.14
CA VAL A 270 -12.36 22.73 -8.46
C VAL A 270 -13.75 22.72 -9.10
N ASN A 271 -13.88 23.38 -10.24
CA ASN A 271 -15.06 23.18 -11.07
C ASN A 271 -14.78 22.05 -12.06
N CYS A 272 -15.56 20.99 -11.99
CA CYS A 272 -15.43 19.81 -12.85
C CYS A 272 -16.43 19.83 -14.03
N ASP A 273 -17.13 20.94 -14.24
CA ASP A 273 -18.01 21.19 -15.40
C ASP A 273 -17.24 21.16 -16.74
#